data_AF-A0A7S3QMS8-F1
#
_entry.id   AF-A0A7S3QMS8-F1
#
_cell.length_a   1.000
_cell.length_b   1.000
_cell.length_c   1.000
_cell.angle_alpha   90.00
_cell.angle_beta   90.00
_cell.angle_gamma   90.00
#
_symmetry.space_group_name_H-M   'P 1'
#
loop_
_entity.id
_entity.type
_entity.pdbx_description
1 polymer ?
#
loop_
_entity_poly.entity_id
_entity_poly.type
_entity_poly.pdbx_seq_one_letter_code
_entity_poly.pdbx_strand_id
1 'polypeptide(L)'
;MTTAASCRDMAQRARAASRKVQALPSSEREAMVQRVADALVAAQAEILAENAADVEQAKGAISDTLLQRLILKPAKLEQLASGIRAIAKQEEPIGRLIQRMEVAQGLVLDKITAPIGVLLIIFEARPDALPQIASLALRSGNGLLLKGGKEAARSNAILHRTIVNAIGPLGPDLISLVTTREEISDLLALDDVIDLVIPRGGNALVSYIQRNTKIPVLGHADGICHVYVDAAADLEMAKQIVVDSKVDYPAACNAVEKVLVHASWASNPGTGPASGLVVLQKVLEEAGVKVGEGAVVNGWLSQEVDTKK
;
A
#
# COMPACT_ATOMS: atom_id res chain seq x y z
N MET A 1 4.72 -13.35 -35.70
CA MET A 1 4.67 -13.84 -34.31
C MET A 1 5.50 -12.88 -33.47
N THR A 2 4.86 -11.95 -32.78
CA THR A 2 5.54 -11.02 -31.85
C THR A 2 5.91 -11.83 -30.62
N THR A 3 7.21 -12.13 -30.44
CA THR A 3 7.74 -12.68 -29.19
C THR A 3 7.36 -11.74 -28.06
N ALA A 4 6.73 -12.28 -27.01
CA ALA A 4 6.47 -11.50 -25.80
C ALA A 4 7.78 -10.87 -25.33
N ALA A 5 7.77 -9.56 -25.06
CA ALA A 5 8.95 -8.86 -24.56
C ALA A 5 9.37 -9.49 -23.23
N SER A 6 10.67 -9.76 -23.06
CA SER A 6 11.16 -10.32 -21.79
C SER A 6 10.95 -9.34 -20.63
N CYS A 7 10.91 -9.83 -19.39
CA CYS A 7 10.91 -8.97 -18.19
C CYS A 7 12.01 -7.90 -18.23
N ARG A 8 13.21 -8.25 -18.73
CA ARG A 8 14.32 -7.31 -18.90
C ARG A 8 13.98 -6.22 -19.91
N ASP A 9 13.43 -6.57 -21.07
CA ASP A 9 13.04 -5.59 -22.10
C ASP A 9 11.97 -4.63 -21.57
N MET A 10 11.02 -5.13 -20.76
CA MET A 10 10.01 -4.31 -20.09
C MET A 10 10.67 -3.31 -19.13
N ALA A 11 11.61 -3.76 -18.28
CA ALA A 11 12.36 -2.90 -17.36
C ALA A 11 13.19 -1.82 -18.09
N GLN A 12 13.85 -2.19 -19.19
CA GLN A 12 14.63 -1.25 -19.99
C GLN A 12 13.76 -0.20 -20.69
N ARG A 13 12.61 -0.61 -21.26
CA ARG A 13 11.64 0.33 -21.83
C ARG A 13 11.05 1.26 -20.77
N ALA A 14 10.74 0.74 -19.58
CA ALA A 14 10.29 1.55 -18.45
C ALA A 14 11.32 2.60 -18.03
N ARG A 15 12.61 2.23 -17.98
CA ARG A 15 13.71 3.18 -17.70
C ARG A 15 13.85 4.24 -18.79
N ALA A 16 13.73 3.86 -20.06
CA ALA A 16 13.83 4.80 -21.17
C ALA A 16 12.64 5.77 -21.20
N ALA A 17 11.43 5.27 -20.98
CA ALA A 17 10.21 6.08 -20.93
C ALA A 17 10.18 6.99 -19.70
N SER A 18 10.67 6.54 -18.54
CA SER A 18 10.71 7.36 -17.32
C SER A 18 11.59 8.60 -17.50
N ARG A 19 12.75 8.47 -18.17
CA ARG A 19 13.60 9.62 -18.53
C ARG A 19 12.88 10.64 -19.41
N LYS A 20 12.02 10.20 -20.33
CA LYS A 20 11.20 11.10 -21.15
C LYS A 20 10.16 11.83 -20.30
N VAL A 21 9.51 11.13 -19.37
CA VAL A 21 8.55 11.72 -18.42
C VAL A 21 9.21 12.72 -17.47
N GLN A 22 10.43 12.44 -17.03
CA GLN A 22 11.23 13.34 -16.18
C GLN A 22 11.57 14.65 -16.88
N ALA A 23 11.76 14.63 -18.20
CA ALA A 23 12.05 15.81 -19.01
C ALA A 23 10.82 16.69 -19.26
N LEU A 24 9.60 16.21 -18.97
CA LEU A 24 8.39 17.01 -19.13
C LEU A 24 8.29 18.10 -18.05
N PRO A 25 7.56 19.20 -18.31
CA PRO A 25 7.15 20.13 -17.27
C PRO A 25 6.28 19.45 -16.19
N SER A 26 6.31 19.97 -14.96
CA SER A 26 5.43 19.52 -13.85
C SER A 26 3.96 19.51 -14.27
N SER A 27 3.52 20.56 -14.95
CA SER A 27 2.12 20.72 -15.39
C SER A 27 1.67 19.63 -16.37
N GLU A 28 2.57 19.13 -17.22
CA GLU A 28 2.25 18.04 -18.14
C GLU A 28 2.13 16.71 -17.38
N ARG A 29 3.03 16.43 -16.44
CA ARG A 29 2.91 15.25 -15.56
C ARG A 29 1.63 15.28 -14.73
N GLU A 30 1.30 16.44 -14.16
CA GLU A 30 0.04 16.66 -13.45
C GLU A 30 -1.15 16.34 -14.36
N ALA A 31 -1.19 16.91 -15.57
CA ALA A 31 -2.27 16.67 -16.53
C ALA A 31 -2.37 15.19 -16.92
N MET A 32 -1.25 14.47 -17.07
CA MET A 32 -1.28 13.02 -17.31
C MET A 32 -1.93 12.26 -16.15
N VAL A 33 -1.60 12.60 -14.90
CA VAL A 33 -2.19 11.97 -13.70
C VAL A 33 -3.69 12.30 -13.60
N GLN A 34 -4.10 13.54 -13.91
CA GLN A 34 -5.52 13.91 -13.94
C GLN A 34 -6.30 13.11 -14.99
N ARG A 35 -5.74 12.91 -16.20
CA ARG A 35 -6.36 12.06 -17.22
C ARG A 35 -6.56 10.61 -16.77
N VAL A 36 -5.65 10.07 -15.95
CA VAL A 36 -5.82 8.74 -15.36
C VAL A 36 -7.06 8.69 -14.47
N ALA A 37 -7.27 9.71 -13.61
CA ALA A 37 -8.47 9.77 -12.77
C ALA A 37 -9.75 9.81 -13.60
N ASP A 38 -9.79 10.63 -14.65
CA ASP A 38 -10.97 10.76 -15.51
C ASP A 38 -11.25 9.47 -16.30
N ALA A 39 -10.20 8.82 -16.80
CA ALA A 39 -10.31 7.55 -17.52
C ALA A 39 -10.84 6.41 -16.63
N LEU A 40 -10.47 6.37 -15.35
CA LEU A 40 -11.00 5.36 -14.41
C LEU A 40 -12.50 5.52 -14.18
N VAL A 41 -12.97 6.75 -14.01
CA VAL A 41 -14.40 7.04 -13.83
C VAL A 41 -15.17 6.72 -15.13
N ALA A 42 -14.64 7.11 -16.28
CA ALA A 42 -15.26 6.82 -17.58
C ALA A 42 -15.34 5.31 -17.87
N ALA A 43 -14.31 4.55 -17.49
CA ALA A 43 -14.26 3.10 -17.70
C ALA A 43 -14.90 2.28 -16.55
N GLN A 44 -15.60 2.92 -15.60
CA GLN A 44 -16.13 2.27 -14.40
C GLN A 44 -16.93 0.99 -14.70
N ALA A 45 -17.84 1.04 -15.68
CA ALA A 45 -18.70 -0.10 -16.01
C ALA A 45 -17.88 -1.30 -16.50
N GLU A 46 -16.89 -1.08 -17.37
CA GLU A 46 -15.99 -2.13 -17.88
C GLU A 46 -15.12 -2.71 -16.76
N ILE A 47 -14.56 -1.85 -15.90
CA ILE A 47 -13.71 -2.28 -14.78
C ILE A 47 -14.49 -3.17 -13.81
N LEU A 48 -15.71 -2.78 -13.45
CA LEU A 48 -16.55 -3.56 -12.53
C LEU A 48 -17.01 -4.88 -13.15
N ALA A 49 -17.24 -4.93 -14.46
CA ALA A 49 -17.61 -6.17 -15.16
C ALA A 49 -16.45 -7.19 -15.14
N GLU A 50 -15.23 -6.77 -15.45
CA GLU A 50 -14.06 -7.67 -15.40
C GLU A 50 -13.71 -8.08 -13.96
N ASN A 51 -13.89 -7.16 -13.00
CA ASN A 51 -13.70 -7.49 -11.58
C ASN A 51 -14.72 -8.51 -11.08
N ALA A 52 -15.99 -8.41 -11.49
CA ALA A 52 -17.00 -9.39 -11.13
C ALA A 52 -16.65 -10.79 -11.68
N ALA A 53 -16.07 -10.87 -12.88
CA ALA A 53 -15.60 -12.14 -13.46
C ALA A 53 -14.43 -12.75 -12.67
N ASP A 54 -13.46 -11.93 -12.25
CA ASP A 54 -12.37 -12.38 -11.36
C ASP A 54 -12.90 -12.85 -10.01
N VAL A 55 -13.81 -12.09 -9.39
CA VAL A 55 -14.42 -12.44 -8.09
C VAL A 55 -15.17 -13.77 -8.18
N GLU A 56 -15.95 -13.99 -9.25
CA GLU A 56 -16.65 -15.26 -9.44
C GLU A 56 -15.68 -16.43 -9.61
N GLN A 57 -14.61 -16.25 -10.39
CA GLN A 57 -13.58 -17.27 -10.58
C GLN A 57 -12.79 -17.58 -9.30
N ALA A 58 -12.62 -16.59 -8.43
CA ALA A 58 -11.83 -16.72 -7.20
C ALA A 58 -12.63 -17.30 -6.01
N LYS A 59 -13.97 -17.30 -6.07
CA LYS A 59 -14.82 -17.87 -5.01
C LYS A 59 -14.46 -19.32 -4.73
N GLY A 60 -14.16 -19.62 -3.46
CA GLY A 60 -13.76 -20.96 -3.01
C GLY A 60 -12.32 -21.37 -3.39
N ALA A 61 -11.63 -20.62 -4.26
CA ALA A 61 -10.23 -20.86 -4.63
C ALA A 61 -9.25 -20.07 -3.75
N ILE A 62 -9.67 -18.94 -3.18
CA ILE A 62 -8.89 -18.12 -2.25
C ILE A 62 -9.65 -17.93 -0.93
N SER A 63 -8.94 -17.53 0.13
CA SER A 63 -9.56 -17.20 1.43
C SER A 63 -10.54 -16.02 1.32
N ASP A 64 -11.55 -15.99 2.18
CA ASP A 64 -12.53 -14.90 2.24
C ASP A 64 -11.86 -13.53 2.43
N THR A 65 -10.78 -13.46 3.21
CA THR A 65 -10.01 -12.21 3.41
C THR A 65 -9.39 -11.70 2.12
N LEU A 66 -8.85 -12.59 1.28
CA LEU A 66 -8.31 -12.21 -0.03
C LEU A 66 -9.45 -11.84 -1.00
N LEU A 67 -10.56 -12.58 -0.96
CA LEU A 67 -11.74 -12.28 -1.77
C LEU A 67 -12.30 -10.89 -1.47
N GLN A 68 -12.39 -10.49 -0.19
CA GLN A 68 -12.83 -9.15 0.19
C GLN A 68 -11.90 -8.04 -0.32
N ARG A 69 -10.59 -8.31 -0.44
CA ARG A 69 -9.62 -7.36 -1.00
C ARG A 69 -9.73 -7.27 -2.53
N LEU A 70 -10.15 -8.36 -3.19
CA LEU A 70 -10.31 -8.44 -4.64
C LEU A 70 -11.51 -7.63 -5.15
N ILE A 71 -12.58 -7.55 -4.36
CA ILE A 71 -13.84 -6.91 -4.76
C ILE A 71 -13.66 -5.39 -4.94
N LEU A 72 -13.99 -4.90 -6.12
CA LEU A 72 -14.15 -3.47 -6.41
C LEU A 72 -15.63 -3.08 -6.36
N LYS A 73 -15.90 -1.91 -5.77
CA LYS A 73 -17.23 -1.30 -5.73
C LYS A 73 -17.18 0.08 -6.43
N PRO A 74 -18.29 0.59 -6.97
CA PRO A 74 -18.34 1.92 -7.59
C PRO A 74 -17.72 3.02 -6.72
N ALA A 75 -18.09 3.07 -5.43
CA ALA A 75 -17.56 4.05 -4.47
C ALA A 75 -16.02 3.98 -4.32
N LYS A 76 -15.42 2.79 -4.45
CA LYS A 76 -13.96 2.63 -4.40
C LYS A 76 -13.30 3.29 -5.60
N LEU A 77 -13.86 3.16 -6.81
CA LEU A 77 -13.31 3.79 -8.02
C LEU A 77 -13.36 5.32 -7.94
N GLU A 78 -14.44 5.87 -7.42
CA GLU A 78 -14.55 7.33 -7.16
C GLU A 78 -13.53 7.79 -6.12
N GLN A 79 -13.37 7.03 -5.03
CA GLN A 79 -12.33 7.31 -4.02
C GLN A 79 -10.92 7.27 -4.64
N LEU A 80 -10.64 6.30 -5.51
CA LEU A 80 -9.37 6.20 -6.23
C LEU A 80 -9.16 7.41 -7.14
N ALA A 81 -10.17 7.81 -7.92
CA ALA A 81 -10.08 8.98 -8.78
C ALA A 81 -9.81 10.26 -7.98
N SER A 82 -10.47 10.44 -6.83
CA SER A 82 -10.21 11.55 -5.91
C SER A 82 -8.76 11.52 -5.38
N GLY A 83 -8.28 10.37 -4.91
CA GLY A 83 -6.90 10.21 -4.44
C GLY A 83 -5.85 10.48 -5.54
N ILE A 84 -6.14 10.06 -6.78
CA ILE A 84 -5.27 10.33 -7.94
C ILE A 84 -5.23 11.82 -8.26
N ARG A 85 -6.37 12.52 -8.19
CA ARG A 85 -6.41 13.99 -8.33
C ARG A 85 -5.63 14.69 -7.22
N ALA A 86 -5.65 14.16 -6.00
CA ALA A 86 -4.82 14.67 -4.92
C ALA A 86 -3.32 14.47 -5.20
N ILE A 87 -2.91 13.28 -5.70
CA ILE A 87 -1.51 13.01 -6.13
C ILE A 87 -1.08 13.99 -7.23
N ALA A 88 -1.96 14.26 -8.22
CA ALA A 88 -1.66 15.18 -9.30
C ALA A 88 -1.26 16.57 -8.77
N LYS A 89 -2.00 17.06 -7.77
CA LYS A 89 -1.84 18.40 -7.15
C LYS A 89 -0.72 18.50 -6.12
N GLN A 90 -0.01 17.40 -5.80
CA GLN A 90 1.11 17.46 -4.87
C GLN A 90 2.23 18.36 -5.41
N GLU A 91 2.99 18.95 -4.48
CA GLU A 91 4.22 19.68 -4.78
C GLU A 91 5.12 18.86 -5.70
N GLU A 92 5.82 19.53 -6.61
CA GLU A 92 6.70 18.87 -7.58
C GLU A 92 7.78 18.03 -6.87
N PRO A 93 7.75 16.69 -6.99
CA PRO A 93 8.67 15.82 -6.28
C PRO A 93 10.05 15.74 -6.96
N ILE A 94 10.21 16.18 -8.20
CA ILE A 94 11.46 16.06 -8.98
C ILE A 94 12.22 17.39 -9.00
N GLY A 95 13.52 17.35 -8.70
CA GLY A 95 14.41 18.52 -8.80
C GLY A 95 14.23 19.54 -7.67
N ARG A 96 13.54 19.19 -6.58
CA ARG A 96 13.34 20.07 -5.43
C ARG A 96 14.64 20.24 -4.66
N LEU A 97 15.08 21.47 -4.46
CA LEU A 97 16.24 21.79 -3.63
C LEU A 97 15.94 21.45 -2.16
N ILE A 98 16.73 20.54 -1.60
CA ILE A 98 16.67 20.14 -0.19
C ILE A 98 17.66 20.97 0.63
N GLN A 99 18.87 21.17 0.10
CA GLN A 99 19.94 21.86 0.79
C GLN A 99 20.89 22.50 -0.23
N ARG A 100 21.34 23.72 0.05
CA ARG A 100 22.37 24.43 -0.71
C ARG A 100 23.45 24.90 0.26
N MET A 101 24.71 24.66 -0.06
CA MET A 101 25.84 25.16 0.72
C MET A 101 27.01 25.55 -0.18
N GLU A 102 27.70 26.63 0.16
CA GLU A 102 29.00 26.96 -0.45
C GLU A 102 30.09 26.21 0.31
N VAL A 103 30.77 25.28 -0.35
CA VAL A 103 31.76 24.38 0.26
C VAL A 103 33.16 25.00 0.23
N ALA A 104 33.41 25.85 -0.76
CA ALA A 104 34.59 26.68 -0.94
C ALA A 104 34.21 27.90 -1.80
N GLN A 105 35.06 28.92 -1.87
CA GLN A 105 34.80 30.13 -2.64
C GLN A 105 34.39 29.80 -4.09
N GLY A 106 33.14 30.11 -4.45
CA GLY A 106 32.57 29.86 -5.76
C GLY A 106 32.14 28.41 -6.05
N LEU A 107 32.28 27.49 -5.09
CA LEU A 107 31.86 26.08 -5.22
C LEU A 107 30.60 25.82 -4.39
N VAL A 108 29.45 25.78 -5.07
CA VAL A 108 28.15 25.54 -4.46
C VAL A 108 27.73 24.08 -4.66
N LEU A 109 27.37 23.42 -3.56
CA LEU A 109 26.80 22.07 -3.52
C LEU A 109 25.29 22.17 -3.29
N ASP A 110 24.53 21.64 -4.24
CA ASP A 110 23.08 21.49 -4.17
C ASP A 110 22.70 20.02 -3.96
N LYS A 111 21.93 19.75 -2.92
CA LYS A 111 21.22 18.49 -2.73
C LYS A 111 19.79 18.65 -3.24
N ILE A 112 19.43 17.90 -4.26
CA ILE A 112 18.10 17.93 -4.89
C ILE A 112 17.40 16.58 -4.81
N THR A 113 16.07 16.56 -4.96
CA THR A 113 15.33 15.31 -5.17
C THR A 113 15.49 14.79 -6.60
N ALA A 114 15.49 13.48 -6.76
CA ALA A 114 15.47 12.80 -8.05
C ALA A 114 14.58 11.53 -7.96
N PRO A 115 13.98 11.09 -9.08
CA PRO A 115 13.32 9.79 -9.15
C PRO A 115 14.28 8.67 -8.80
N ILE A 116 13.73 7.57 -8.28
CA ILE A 116 14.51 6.37 -7.93
C ILE A 116 14.97 5.65 -9.20
N GLY A 117 14.10 5.55 -10.21
CA GLY A 117 14.38 4.92 -11.49
C GLY A 117 13.24 4.03 -11.96
N VAL A 118 13.40 2.72 -11.85
CA VAL A 118 12.42 1.68 -12.20
C VAL A 118 11.97 0.97 -10.93
N LEU A 119 10.66 0.97 -10.72
CA LEU A 119 10.01 0.33 -9.59
C LEU A 119 9.39 -1.00 -10.04
N LEU A 120 9.57 -2.04 -9.25
CA LEU A 120 8.84 -3.30 -9.37
C LEU A 120 7.86 -3.42 -8.21
N ILE A 121 6.58 -3.56 -8.53
CA ILE A 121 5.53 -3.66 -7.53
C ILE A 121 4.82 -4.99 -7.69
N ILE A 122 4.92 -5.83 -6.65
CA ILE A 122 4.34 -7.17 -6.62
C ILE A 122 3.20 -7.16 -5.61
N PHE A 123 1.98 -7.47 -6.04
CA PHE A 123 0.78 -7.31 -5.21
C PHE A 123 -0.23 -8.44 -5.38
N GLU A 124 -0.95 -8.75 -4.31
CA GLU A 124 -1.92 -9.83 -4.23
C GLU A 124 -3.31 -9.31 -3.84
N ALA A 125 -4.32 -9.80 -4.56
CA ALA A 125 -5.75 -9.62 -4.35
C ALA A 125 -6.16 -8.16 -4.13
N ARG A 126 -5.46 -7.20 -4.74
CA ARG A 126 -5.67 -5.76 -4.56
C ARG A 126 -5.62 -5.01 -5.89
N PRO A 127 -6.63 -5.20 -6.76
CA PRO A 127 -6.69 -4.45 -8.02
C PRO A 127 -6.79 -2.94 -7.78
N ASP A 128 -7.34 -2.50 -6.64
CA ASP A 128 -7.45 -1.09 -6.26
C ASP A 128 -6.09 -0.38 -6.04
N ALA A 129 -5.02 -1.13 -5.77
CA ALA A 129 -3.69 -0.58 -5.59
C ALA A 129 -3.07 -0.10 -6.92
N LEU A 130 -3.37 -0.78 -8.03
CA LEU A 130 -2.73 -0.56 -9.32
C LEU A 130 -2.84 0.90 -9.80
N PRO A 131 -4.04 1.54 -9.81
CA PRO A 131 -4.16 2.94 -10.22
C PRO A 131 -3.40 3.93 -9.33
N GLN A 132 -3.34 3.68 -8.02
CA GLN A 132 -2.62 4.56 -7.08
C GLN A 132 -1.11 4.48 -7.33
N ILE A 133 -0.59 3.26 -7.45
CA ILE A 133 0.82 2.96 -7.71
C ILE A 133 1.25 3.60 -9.04
N ALA A 134 0.47 3.40 -10.10
CA ALA A 134 0.72 3.98 -11.41
C ALA A 134 0.77 5.51 -11.36
N SER A 135 -0.17 6.13 -10.65
CA SER A 135 -0.25 7.59 -10.52
C SER A 135 0.92 8.16 -9.73
N LEU A 136 1.33 7.51 -8.64
CA LEU A 136 2.53 7.89 -7.88
C LEU A 136 3.80 7.75 -8.71
N ALA A 137 3.98 6.62 -9.42
CA ALA A 137 5.15 6.39 -10.27
C ALA A 137 5.24 7.45 -11.37
N LEU A 138 4.11 7.77 -12.02
CA LEU A 138 4.04 8.80 -13.04
C LEU A 138 4.36 10.19 -12.48
N ARG A 139 3.73 10.59 -11.36
CA ARG A 139 3.95 11.90 -10.73
C ARG A 139 5.40 12.10 -10.28
N SER A 140 6.03 11.01 -9.80
CA SER A 140 7.42 10.98 -9.33
C SER A 140 8.44 10.65 -10.42
N GLY A 141 8.03 10.49 -11.68
CA GLY A 141 8.92 10.28 -12.82
C GLY A 141 9.63 8.93 -12.84
N ASN A 142 9.05 7.90 -12.23
CA ASN A 142 9.58 6.54 -12.21
C ASN A 142 8.96 5.66 -13.31
N GLY A 143 9.76 4.73 -13.84
CA GLY A 143 9.27 3.61 -14.64
C GLY A 143 8.68 2.54 -13.73
N LEU A 144 7.69 1.78 -14.22
CA LEU A 144 6.91 0.91 -13.37
C LEU A 144 6.66 -0.47 -14.01
N LEU A 145 7.04 -1.51 -13.30
CA LEU A 145 6.67 -2.90 -13.57
C LEU A 145 5.69 -3.36 -12.50
N LEU A 146 4.57 -3.93 -12.94
CA LEU A 146 3.48 -4.41 -12.10
C LEU A 146 3.38 -5.93 -12.24
N LYS A 147 3.42 -6.64 -11.13
CA LYS A 147 3.12 -8.08 -11.08
C LYS A 147 1.98 -8.32 -10.09
N GLY A 148 0.79 -8.47 -10.65
CA GLY A 148 -0.40 -8.85 -9.87
C GLY A 148 -0.49 -10.36 -9.65
N GLY A 149 -1.28 -10.74 -8.64
CA GLY A 149 -1.75 -12.11 -8.43
C GLY A 149 -2.70 -12.59 -9.53
N LYS A 150 -2.81 -13.91 -9.68
CA LYS A 150 -3.59 -14.56 -10.76
C LYS A 150 -5.10 -14.39 -10.57
N GLU A 151 -5.53 -14.23 -9.32
CA GLU A 151 -6.91 -14.01 -8.91
C GLU A 151 -7.50 -12.67 -9.38
N ALA A 152 -6.65 -11.70 -9.75
CA ALA A 152 -7.06 -10.37 -10.22
C ALA A 152 -6.66 -10.13 -11.68
N ALA A 153 -6.46 -11.19 -12.48
CA ALA A 153 -5.84 -11.08 -13.80
C ALA A 153 -6.65 -10.17 -14.75
N ARG A 154 -7.98 -10.31 -14.79
CA ARG A 154 -8.84 -9.51 -15.66
C ARG A 154 -8.92 -8.06 -15.21
N SER A 155 -9.11 -7.86 -13.91
CA SER A 155 -9.13 -6.57 -13.23
C SER A 155 -7.84 -5.78 -13.49
N ASN A 156 -6.68 -6.43 -13.32
CA ASN A 156 -5.39 -5.80 -13.56
C ASN A 156 -5.19 -5.44 -15.03
N ALA A 157 -5.64 -6.30 -15.95
CA ALA A 157 -5.52 -6.05 -17.39
C ALA A 157 -6.37 -4.84 -17.83
N ILE A 158 -7.64 -4.74 -17.40
CA ILE A 158 -8.49 -3.60 -17.73
C ILE A 158 -7.95 -2.30 -17.11
N LEU A 159 -7.55 -2.33 -15.83
CA LEU A 159 -7.01 -1.16 -15.15
C LEU A 159 -5.71 -0.68 -15.81
N HIS A 160 -4.78 -1.59 -16.09
CA HIS A 160 -3.54 -1.29 -16.78
C HIS A 160 -3.80 -0.65 -18.15
N ARG A 161 -4.67 -1.25 -18.96
CA ARG A 161 -5.05 -0.73 -20.28
C ARG A 161 -5.63 0.68 -20.19
N THR A 162 -6.57 0.90 -19.27
CA THR A 162 -7.20 2.21 -19.06
C THR A 162 -6.16 3.28 -18.71
N ILE A 163 -5.24 2.97 -17.79
CA ILE A 163 -4.19 3.90 -17.36
C ILE A 163 -3.22 4.21 -18.49
N VAL A 164 -2.70 3.18 -19.16
CA VAL A 164 -1.72 3.32 -20.24
C VAL A 164 -2.29 4.16 -21.39
N ASN A 165 -3.56 3.94 -21.75
CA ASN A 165 -4.22 4.73 -22.78
C ASN A 165 -4.39 6.20 -22.36
N ALA A 166 -4.72 6.46 -21.09
CA ALA A 166 -4.92 7.82 -20.56
C ALA A 166 -3.66 8.70 -20.59
N ILE A 167 -2.48 8.08 -20.50
CA ILE A 167 -1.19 8.77 -20.47
C ILE A 167 -0.50 8.85 -21.84
N GLY A 168 -1.15 8.33 -22.88
CA GLY A 168 -0.74 8.50 -24.27
C GLY A 168 0.43 7.59 -24.71
N PRO A 169 1.19 7.98 -25.75
CA PRO A 169 2.15 7.09 -26.42
C PRO A 169 3.28 6.54 -25.54
N LEU A 170 3.63 7.23 -24.45
CA LEU A 170 4.66 6.77 -23.51
C LEU A 170 4.14 5.68 -22.56
N GLY A 171 2.83 5.54 -22.41
CA GLY A 171 2.23 4.67 -21.42
C GLY A 171 2.63 3.20 -21.51
N PRO A 172 2.58 2.56 -22.70
CA PRO A 172 2.89 1.14 -22.83
C PRO A 172 4.34 0.79 -22.46
N ASP A 173 5.25 1.75 -22.60
CA ASP A 173 6.66 1.58 -22.22
C ASP A 173 6.90 1.98 -20.76
N LEU A 174 6.23 3.02 -20.25
CA LEU A 174 6.41 3.53 -18.89
C LEU A 174 5.87 2.58 -17.82
N ILE A 175 4.67 2.02 -18.06
CA ILE A 175 3.94 1.20 -17.11
C ILE A 175 3.67 -0.16 -17.77
N SER A 176 4.33 -1.19 -17.27
CA SER A 176 4.30 -2.53 -17.82
C SER A 176 3.63 -3.51 -16.84
N LEU A 177 2.62 -4.25 -17.30
CA LEU A 177 2.01 -5.34 -16.53
C LEU A 177 2.62 -6.67 -16.95
N VAL A 178 3.27 -7.36 -16.01
CA VAL A 178 3.85 -8.69 -16.22
C VAL A 178 2.75 -9.73 -16.11
N THR A 179 2.28 -10.21 -17.27
CA THR A 179 1.15 -11.17 -17.40
C THR A 179 1.61 -12.60 -17.68
N THR A 180 2.87 -12.79 -18.03
CA THR A 180 3.51 -14.07 -18.33
C THR A 180 3.60 -14.97 -17.10
N ARG A 181 3.81 -16.27 -17.34
CA ARG A 181 4.14 -17.25 -16.29
C ARG A 181 5.54 -17.04 -15.69
N GLU A 182 6.27 -16.01 -16.11
CA GLU A 182 7.61 -15.69 -15.61
C GLU A 182 7.57 -15.67 -14.09
N GLU A 183 8.51 -16.40 -13.50
CA GLU A 183 8.55 -16.56 -12.07
C GLU A 183 8.97 -15.23 -11.46
N ILE A 184 8.42 -14.92 -10.29
CA ILE A 184 8.82 -13.73 -9.53
C ILE A 184 10.35 -13.68 -9.38
N SER A 185 11.01 -14.85 -9.30
CA SER A 185 12.47 -15.01 -9.27
C SER A 185 13.19 -14.31 -10.44
N ASP A 186 12.68 -14.39 -11.67
CA ASP A 186 13.30 -13.76 -12.83
C ASP A 186 13.33 -12.23 -12.69
N LEU A 187 12.23 -11.66 -12.23
CA LEU A 187 12.13 -10.22 -11.95
C LEU A 187 13.06 -9.80 -10.79
N LEU A 188 13.12 -10.61 -9.74
CA LEU A 188 13.95 -10.34 -8.56
C LEU A 188 15.46 -10.45 -8.83
N ALA A 189 15.86 -11.07 -9.94
CA ALA A 189 17.25 -11.17 -10.38
C ALA A 189 17.73 -9.96 -11.20
N LEU A 190 16.85 -8.99 -11.51
CA LEU A 190 17.16 -7.83 -12.35
C LEU A 190 17.67 -6.63 -11.54
N ASP A 191 18.63 -6.86 -10.63
CA ASP A 191 19.22 -5.81 -9.77
C ASP A 191 20.09 -4.80 -10.52
N ASP A 192 20.37 -5.04 -11.80
CA ASP A 192 21.05 -4.10 -12.69
C ASP A 192 20.10 -3.10 -13.39
N VAL A 193 18.79 -3.39 -13.43
CA VAL A 193 17.81 -2.54 -14.14
C VAL A 193 16.61 -2.12 -13.31
N ILE A 194 16.29 -2.81 -12.21
CA ILE A 194 15.22 -2.45 -11.27
C ILE A 194 15.86 -1.86 -10.02
N ASP A 195 15.43 -0.66 -9.62
CA ASP A 195 16.07 0.12 -8.55
C ASP A 195 15.37 -0.07 -7.19
N LEU A 196 14.09 -0.49 -7.17
CA LEU A 196 13.33 -0.75 -5.94
C LEU A 196 12.21 -1.76 -6.17
N VAL A 197 12.05 -2.71 -5.23
CA VAL A 197 10.89 -3.60 -5.15
C VAL A 197 9.97 -3.20 -4.00
N ILE A 198 8.65 -3.18 -4.24
CA ILE A 198 7.64 -2.93 -3.21
C ILE A 198 6.64 -4.10 -3.19
N PRO A 199 6.72 -5.01 -2.22
CA PRO A 199 5.71 -6.05 -2.02
C PRO A 199 4.45 -5.48 -1.34
N ARG A 200 3.29 -5.82 -1.86
CA ARG A 200 1.97 -5.45 -1.32
C ARG A 200 1.09 -6.70 -1.20
N GLY A 201 1.37 -7.52 -0.20
CA GLY A 201 0.69 -8.80 0.02
C GLY A 201 0.81 -9.25 1.47
N GLY A 202 0.69 -10.55 1.71
CA GLY A 202 0.90 -11.13 3.04
C GLY A 202 2.38 -11.19 3.43
N ASN A 203 2.64 -11.45 4.72
CA ASN A 203 4.00 -11.53 5.29
C ASN A 203 4.87 -12.57 4.57
N ALA A 204 4.26 -13.68 4.10
CA ALA A 204 4.94 -14.71 3.33
C ALA A 204 5.53 -14.17 2.01
N LEU A 205 4.76 -13.38 1.26
CA LEU A 205 5.21 -12.76 0.01
C LEU A 205 6.34 -11.76 0.29
N VAL A 206 6.15 -10.87 1.28
CA VAL A 206 7.16 -9.86 1.66
C VAL A 206 8.47 -10.54 2.04
N SER A 207 8.39 -11.55 2.92
CA SER A 207 9.55 -12.29 3.40
C SER A 207 10.23 -13.11 2.31
N TYR A 208 9.47 -13.66 1.36
CA TYR A 208 10.02 -14.34 0.20
C TYR A 208 10.82 -13.37 -0.66
N ILE A 209 10.25 -12.22 -1.02
CA ILE A 209 10.93 -11.21 -1.84
C ILE A 209 12.21 -10.72 -1.17
N GLN A 210 12.16 -10.35 0.12
CA GLN A 210 13.33 -9.89 0.87
C GLN A 210 14.48 -10.91 0.90
N ARG A 211 14.16 -12.21 0.88
CA ARG A 211 15.16 -13.29 0.90
C ARG A 211 15.73 -13.65 -0.48
N ASN A 212 15.07 -13.25 -1.55
CA ASN A 212 15.35 -13.74 -2.91
C ASN A 212 15.76 -12.63 -3.89
N THR A 213 16.10 -11.43 -3.42
CA THR A 213 16.55 -10.34 -4.29
C THR A 213 17.70 -9.54 -3.67
N LYS A 214 18.52 -8.96 -4.54
CA LYS A 214 19.51 -7.92 -4.19
C LYS A 214 18.98 -6.50 -4.40
N ILE A 215 17.85 -6.37 -5.08
CA ILE A 215 17.20 -5.06 -5.28
C ILE A 215 16.75 -4.56 -3.90
N PRO A 216 16.92 -3.27 -3.57
CA PRO A 216 16.37 -2.70 -2.35
C PRO A 216 14.85 -2.99 -2.25
N VAL A 217 14.39 -3.38 -1.05
CA VAL A 217 12.98 -3.71 -0.81
C VAL A 217 12.36 -2.71 0.16
N LEU A 218 11.29 -2.04 -0.27
CA LEU A 218 10.49 -1.17 0.60
C LEU A 218 9.20 -1.91 1.02
N GLY A 219 9.17 -2.39 2.25
CA GLY A 219 8.02 -3.05 2.85
C GLY A 219 8.31 -3.48 4.27
N HIS A 220 7.28 -3.84 5.03
CA HIS A 220 7.41 -4.39 6.37
C HIS A 220 6.81 -5.80 6.39
N ALA A 221 7.51 -6.72 7.04
CA ALA A 221 7.06 -8.10 7.16
C ALA A 221 5.95 -8.23 8.21
N ASP A 222 5.99 -7.44 9.28
CA ASP A 222 5.03 -7.52 10.40
C ASP A 222 4.51 -6.14 10.80
N GLY A 223 3.33 -6.11 11.43
CA GLY A 223 2.64 -4.92 11.90
C GLY A 223 2.07 -5.11 13.31
N ILE A 224 2.94 -5.37 14.28
CA ILE A 224 2.51 -5.58 15.68
C ILE A 224 2.37 -4.23 16.36
N CYS A 225 1.17 -3.65 16.30
CA CYS A 225 0.88 -2.36 16.90
C CYS A 225 0.46 -2.49 18.36
N HIS A 226 0.89 -1.53 19.18
CA HIS A 226 0.57 -1.46 20.60
C HIS A 226 -0.13 -0.13 20.91
N VAL A 227 -1.13 -0.18 21.78
CA VAL A 227 -1.67 1.01 22.46
C VAL A 227 -1.24 0.94 23.91
N TYR A 228 -0.60 2.01 24.41
CA TYR A 228 -0.26 2.14 25.82
C TYR A 228 -1.22 3.13 26.50
N VAL A 229 -1.96 2.65 27.50
CA VAL A 229 -2.86 3.44 28.35
C VAL A 229 -2.11 3.84 29.61
N ASP A 230 -1.69 5.09 29.65
CA ASP A 230 -0.92 5.67 30.76
C ASP A 230 -1.76 5.87 32.03
N ALA A 231 -1.10 6.00 33.19
CA ALA A 231 -1.74 6.31 34.46
C ALA A 231 -2.63 7.57 34.41
N ALA A 232 -2.23 8.57 33.61
CA ALA A 232 -2.93 9.85 33.47
C ALA A 232 -3.91 9.92 32.29
N ALA A 233 -4.15 8.80 31.59
CA ALA A 233 -5.04 8.80 30.43
C ALA A 233 -6.49 9.10 30.84
N ASP A 234 -7.21 9.82 29.98
CA ASP A 234 -8.66 9.98 30.11
C ASP A 234 -9.37 8.68 29.73
N LEU A 235 -10.36 8.26 30.54
CA LEU A 235 -11.07 6.99 30.35
C LEU A 235 -11.89 6.96 29.06
N GLU A 236 -12.59 8.04 28.72
CA GLU A 236 -13.44 8.05 27.52
C GLU A 236 -12.60 8.09 26.25
N MET A 237 -11.51 8.86 26.25
CA MET A 237 -10.54 8.87 25.16
C MET A 237 -9.88 7.48 25.00
N ALA A 238 -9.48 6.83 26.09
CA ALA A 238 -8.88 5.51 26.05
C ALA A 238 -9.84 4.46 25.46
N LYS A 239 -11.12 4.48 25.85
CA LYS A 239 -12.15 3.60 25.27
C LYS A 239 -12.27 3.80 23.76
N GLN A 240 -12.38 5.05 23.31
CA GLN A 240 -12.52 5.36 21.88
C GLN A 240 -11.31 4.90 21.08
N ILE A 241 -10.09 5.22 21.52
CA ILE A 241 -8.85 4.87 20.80
C ILE A 241 -8.66 3.36 20.74
N VAL A 242 -8.85 2.65 21.86
CA VAL A 242 -8.62 1.20 21.93
C VAL A 242 -9.61 0.43 21.05
N VAL A 243 -10.88 0.86 21.00
CA VAL A 243 -11.87 0.25 20.12
C VAL A 243 -11.56 0.57 18.66
N ASP A 244 -11.43 1.85 18.30
CA ASP A 244 -11.20 2.29 16.92
C ASP A 244 -9.96 1.63 16.30
N SER A 245 -8.84 1.65 17.05
CA SER A 245 -7.58 1.05 16.61
C SER A 245 -7.63 -0.46 16.38
N LYS A 246 -8.65 -1.17 16.90
CA LYS A 246 -8.85 -2.60 16.61
C LYS A 246 -9.95 -2.84 15.57
N VAL A 247 -11.10 -2.19 15.70
CA VAL A 247 -12.33 -2.60 15.02
C VAL A 247 -12.60 -1.89 13.70
N ASP A 248 -11.96 -0.76 13.42
CA ASP A 248 -12.14 -0.04 12.15
C ASP A 248 -11.79 -0.92 10.95
N TYR A 249 -10.57 -1.47 10.95
CA TYR A 249 -10.15 -2.46 9.97
C TYR A 249 -9.20 -3.50 10.57
N PRO A 250 -9.72 -4.56 11.21
CA PRO A 250 -8.89 -5.54 11.95
C PRO A 250 -7.84 -6.27 11.11
N ALA A 251 -8.02 -6.33 9.78
CA ALA A 251 -7.07 -6.97 8.86
C ALA A 251 -5.97 -6.01 8.34
N ALA A 252 -5.94 -4.77 8.82
CA ALA A 252 -4.90 -3.80 8.51
C ALA A 252 -3.63 -4.06 9.31
N CYS A 253 -2.46 -3.74 8.74
CA CYS A 253 -1.18 -3.91 9.42
C CYS A 253 -0.92 -2.89 10.53
N ASN A 254 -1.78 -1.88 10.67
CA ASN A 254 -1.72 -0.88 11.72
C ASN A 254 -2.81 -1.07 12.79
N ALA A 255 -3.61 -2.14 12.70
CA ALA A 255 -4.57 -2.48 13.74
C ALA A 255 -3.82 -2.86 15.03
N VAL A 256 -4.32 -2.43 16.19
CA VAL A 256 -3.71 -2.77 17.48
C VAL A 256 -3.80 -4.27 17.71
N GLU A 257 -2.70 -4.87 18.18
CA GLU A 257 -2.67 -6.28 18.59
C GLU A 257 -2.53 -6.39 20.11
N LYS A 258 -1.91 -5.39 20.76
CA LYS A 258 -1.69 -5.38 22.20
C LYS A 258 -2.08 -4.06 22.83
N VAL A 259 -2.90 -4.14 23.87
CA VAL A 259 -3.18 -3.00 24.75
C VAL A 259 -2.41 -3.19 26.03
N LEU A 260 -1.50 -2.26 26.31
CA LEU A 260 -0.69 -2.20 27.52
C LEU A 260 -1.33 -1.19 28.46
N VAL A 261 -1.70 -1.62 29.67
CA VAL A 261 -2.39 -0.75 30.63
C VAL A 261 -1.51 -0.56 31.87
N HIS A 262 -1.35 0.70 32.28
CA HIS A 262 -0.65 1.04 33.51
C HIS A 262 -1.33 0.43 34.75
N ALA A 263 -0.52 -0.04 35.72
CA ALA A 263 -0.98 -0.78 36.90
C ALA A 263 -2.11 -0.10 37.70
N SER A 264 -2.10 1.23 37.75
CA SER A 264 -3.10 2.05 38.46
C SER A 264 -4.53 1.77 38.02
N TRP A 265 -4.73 1.38 36.75
CA TRP A 265 -6.04 1.07 36.18
C TRP A 265 -6.62 -0.28 36.62
N ALA A 266 -5.80 -1.13 37.25
CA ALA A 266 -6.24 -2.42 37.80
C ALA A 266 -6.95 -2.27 39.16
N SER A 267 -6.68 -1.18 39.88
CA SER A 267 -7.15 -0.99 41.26
C SER A 267 -8.64 -0.59 41.27
N ASN A 268 -9.47 -1.34 42.00
CA ASN A 268 -10.84 -0.94 42.33
C ASN A 268 -10.89 -0.54 43.82
N PRO A 269 -10.89 0.76 44.17
CA PRO A 269 -11.00 1.18 45.55
C PRO A 269 -12.47 1.10 46.01
N GLY A 270 -13.02 -0.11 46.14
CA GLY A 270 -14.23 -0.44 46.92
C GLY A 270 -15.52 0.36 46.62
N THR A 271 -16.57 -0.35 46.18
CA THR A 271 -17.96 0.14 45.98
C THR A 271 -18.21 1.18 44.87
N GLY A 272 -17.19 1.54 44.09
CA GLY A 272 -17.30 2.36 42.88
C GLY A 272 -17.54 1.58 41.57
N PRO A 273 -17.67 2.28 40.42
CA PRO A 273 -17.73 1.65 39.10
C PRO A 273 -16.49 0.76 38.84
N ALA A 274 -16.62 -0.20 37.91
CA ALA A 274 -15.57 -1.15 37.57
C ALA A 274 -14.21 -0.47 37.32
N SER A 275 -13.09 -1.15 37.63
CA SER A 275 -11.75 -0.60 37.39
C SER A 275 -11.58 -0.23 35.90
N GLY A 276 -10.75 0.78 35.62
CA GLY A 276 -10.55 1.24 34.24
C GLY A 276 -10.13 0.12 33.29
N LEU A 277 -9.34 -0.86 33.78
CA LEU A 277 -9.03 -2.07 33.03
C LEU A 277 -10.28 -2.89 32.64
N VAL A 278 -11.18 -3.13 33.59
CA VAL A 278 -12.42 -3.89 33.33
C VAL A 278 -13.33 -3.12 32.37
N VAL A 279 -13.37 -1.79 32.46
CA VAL A 279 -14.13 -0.96 31.51
C VAL A 279 -13.56 -1.09 30.09
N LEU A 280 -12.23 -1.06 29.94
CA LEU A 280 -11.57 -1.22 28.65
C LEU A 280 -11.76 -2.63 28.06
N GLN A 281 -11.68 -3.67 28.91
CA GLN A 281 -11.98 -5.04 28.48
C GLN A 281 -13.43 -5.15 28.00
N LYS A 282 -14.37 -4.62 28.78
CA LYS A 282 -15.79 -4.71 28.47
C LYS A 282 -16.14 -4.00 27.16
N VAL A 283 -15.58 -2.81 26.90
CA VAL A 283 -15.87 -2.09 25.65
C VAL A 283 -15.31 -2.81 24.41
N LEU A 284 -14.17 -3.48 24.54
CA LEU A 284 -13.62 -4.35 23.49
C LEU A 284 -14.51 -5.56 23.25
N GLU A 285 -14.94 -6.25 24.31
CA GLU A 285 -15.85 -7.41 24.22
C GLU A 285 -17.21 -7.02 23.62
N GLU A 286 -17.79 -5.89 24.04
CA GLU A 286 -19.02 -5.32 23.48
C GLU A 286 -18.86 -4.97 21.99
N ALA A 287 -17.65 -4.60 21.55
CA ALA A 287 -17.30 -4.39 20.15
C ALA A 287 -16.98 -5.70 19.39
N GLY A 288 -17.19 -6.87 20.00
CA GLY A 288 -16.99 -8.18 19.38
C GLY A 288 -15.54 -8.67 19.35
N VAL A 289 -14.67 -8.06 20.16
CA VAL A 289 -13.26 -8.40 20.24
C VAL A 289 -13.01 -9.41 21.35
N LYS A 290 -12.24 -10.47 21.07
CA LYS A 290 -11.77 -11.40 22.09
C LYS A 290 -10.55 -10.81 22.78
N VAL A 291 -10.63 -10.69 24.10
CA VAL A 291 -9.53 -10.24 24.94
C VAL A 291 -8.87 -11.47 25.55
N GLY A 292 -7.59 -11.69 25.24
CA GLY A 292 -6.80 -12.79 25.79
C GLY A 292 -6.46 -12.60 27.27
N GLU A 293 -6.16 -13.71 27.96
CA GLU A 293 -5.66 -13.66 29.34
C GLU A 293 -4.33 -12.89 29.40
N GLY A 294 -4.29 -11.83 30.19
CA GLY A 294 -3.10 -10.99 30.26
C GLY A 294 -2.01 -11.59 31.13
N ALA A 295 -0.76 -11.57 30.66
CA ALA A 295 0.40 -11.82 31.50
C ALA A 295 0.70 -10.56 32.33
N VAL A 296 0.73 -10.71 33.66
CA VAL A 296 1.22 -9.66 34.56
C VAL A 296 2.72 -9.84 34.72
N VAL A 297 3.52 -8.94 34.15
CA VAL A 297 4.98 -8.90 34.35
C VAL A 297 5.32 -7.55 34.95
N ASN A 298 5.96 -7.50 36.12
CA ASN A 298 6.44 -6.26 36.77
C ASN A 298 5.40 -5.14 36.96
N GLY A 299 4.15 -5.47 37.27
CA GLY A 299 3.07 -4.49 37.47
C GLY A 299 2.37 -4.02 36.18
N TRP A 300 2.72 -4.59 35.02
CA TRP A 300 2.10 -4.29 33.74
C TRP A 300 1.06 -5.34 33.37
N LEU A 301 -0.10 -4.92 32.86
CA LEU A 301 -1.11 -5.81 32.27
C LEU A 301 -1.03 -5.70 30.75
N SER A 302 -0.65 -6.79 30.08
CA SER A 302 -0.77 -6.90 28.63
C SER A 302 -2.07 -7.62 28.28
N GLN A 303 -2.94 -7.03 27.47
CA GLN A 303 -4.06 -7.76 26.86
C GLN A 303 -3.77 -7.97 25.38
N GLU A 304 -3.77 -9.23 24.96
CA GLU A 304 -3.79 -9.59 23.55
C GLU A 304 -5.21 -9.42 23.03
N VAL A 305 -5.36 -8.75 21.90
CA VAL A 305 -6.66 -8.33 21.40
C VAL A 305 -6.86 -8.96 20.03
N ASP A 306 -7.74 -9.95 19.91
CA ASP A 306 -7.96 -10.71 18.68
C ASP A 306 -9.43 -10.65 18.24
N THR A 307 -9.67 -10.47 16.95
CA THR A 307 -11.02 -10.54 16.35
C THR A 307 -11.29 -11.87 15.65
N LYS A 308 -10.33 -12.81 15.66
CA LYS A 308 -10.48 -14.11 14.99
C LYS A 308 -11.53 -14.99 15.69
N LYS A 309 -12.52 -15.41 14.90
CA LYS A 309 -13.05 -16.77 15.01
C LYS A 309 -12.06 -17.74 14.42
#